data_AF-R5GQK1-F1
#
_entry.id   AF-R5GQK1-F1
#
_cell.length_a   1.000
_cell.length_b   1.000
_cell.length_c   1.000
_cell.angle_alpha   90.00
_cell.angle_beta   90.00
_cell.angle_gamma   90.00
#
_symmetry.space_group_name_H-M   'P 1'
#
loop_
_entity.id
_entity.type
_entity.pdbx_description
1 polymer ?
#
loop_
_entity_poly.entity_id
_entity_poly.type
_entity_poly.pdbx_seq_one_letter_code
_entity_poly.pdbx_strand_id
1 'polypeptide(L)'
;MSKKKKRSGGEFVFFVPDQGEGAAKGVVIALKVLMLIITTICCLVFGIFGPVVIWTGDSYADGVSGNPAVLTWLISSCIYIVGTFVIMLGHSRVAAIIDIVGMLGSLATYYLFVTNAFDPDISVGPTQLYMPSISLTVIAVIIAMLINIPKWLDRQAEKAREKAPSIIVDDDDDE
;
A
#
# COMPACT_ATOMS: atom_id res chain seq x y z
N MET A 1 10.94 -40.85 14.20
CA MET A 1 12.08 -40.09 13.62
C MET A 1 11.66 -38.62 13.49
N SER A 2 11.87 -37.80 14.52
CA SER A 2 11.46 -36.38 14.54
C SER A 2 12.69 -35.50 14.35
N LYS A 3 12.89 -34.93 13.16
CA LYS A 3 13.85 -33.84 12.97
C LYS A 3 13.12 -32.51 13.15
N LYS A 4 12.99 -32.08 14.41
CA LYS A 4 12.70 -30.68 14.75
C LYS A 4 13.85 -29.82 14.20
N LYS A 5 13.58 -29.10 13.10
CA LYS A 5 14.52 -28.14 12.51
C LYS A 5 14.70 -27.00 13.52
N LYS A 6 15.91 -26.87 14.05
CA LYS A 6 16.37 -25.79 14.93
C LYS A 6 16.01 -24.43 14.31
N ARG A 7 15.11 -23.69 14.96
CA ARG A 7 15.04 -22.23 14.83
C ARG A 7 16.29 -21.66 15.50
N SER A 8 17.27 -21.27 14.71
CA SER A 8 18.52 -20.67 15.16
C SER A 8 18.65 -19.28 14.55
N GLY A 9 18.80 -18.26 15.40
CA GLY A 9 19.39 -16.97 15.04
C GLY A 9 18.41 -15.88 14.62
N GLY A 10 17.87 -15.14 15.61
CA GLY A 10 18.23 -13.73 15.85
C GLY A 10 18.34 -12.72 14.70
N GLU A 11 17.77 -12.94 13.52
CA GLU A 11 17.64 -11.89 12.51
C GLU A 11 16.19 -11.40 12.54
N PHE A 12 15.98 -10.12 12.80
CA PHE A 12 14.70 -9.47 12.53
C PHE A 12 14.49 -9.58 11.02
N VAL A 13 13.90 -10.69 10.57
CA VAL A 13 13.54 -10.86 9.16
C VAL A 13 12.35 -9.93 8.94
N PHE A 14 12.65 -8.66 8.62
CA PHE A 14 11.67 -7.61 8.37
C PHE A 14 10.71 -7.96 7.20
N PHE A 15 11.06 -9.00 6.43
CA PHE A 15 10.25 -9.58 5.36
C PHE A 15 9.82 -11.01 5.73
N VAL A 16 8.53 -11.20 6.03
CA VAL A 16 7.96 -12.54 6.25
C VAL A 16 8.26 -13.46 5.05
N PRO A 17 8.72 -14.71 5.27
CA PRO A 17 9.10 -15.65 4.21
C PRO A 17 7.87 -16.30 3.54
N ASP A 18 6.92 -15.49 3.10
CA ASP A 18 5.72 -15.93 2.36
C ASP A 18 5.75 -15.35 0.95
N GLN A 19 6.80 -15.73 0.21
CA GLN A 19 7.18 -15.16 -1.08
C GLN A 19 7.67 -16.34 -1.95
N GLY A 20 7.07 -16.56 -3.12
CA GLY A 20 7.35 -17.70 -4.01
C GLY A 20 8.83 -17.96 -4.29
N GLU A 21 9.15 -19.14 -4.80
CA GLU A 21 10.53 -19.60 -4.98
C GLU A 21 11.28 -18.83 -6.09
N GLY A 22 12.59 -18.61 -5.90
CA GLY A 22 13.48 -18.05 -6.94
C GLY A 22 13.41 -16.53 -7.14
N ALA A 23 13.60 -16.08 -8.38
CA ALA A 23 13.75 -14.65 -8.76
C ALA A 23 12.55 -13.77 -8.38
N ALA A 24 11.35 -14.36 -8.31
CA ALA A 24 10.13 -13.66 -7.89
C ALA A 24 10.25 -13.09 -6.47
N LYS A 25 10.93 -13.78 -5.55
CA LYS A 25 11.19 -13.28 -4.20
C LYS A 25 12.03 -12.01 -4.20
N GLY A 26 13.08 -11.98 -5.03
CA GLY A 26 13.94 -10.81 -5.18
C GLY A 26 13.17 -9.59 -5.70
N VAL A 27 12.34 -9.80 -6.72
CA VAL A 27 11.49 -8.74 -7.30
C VAL A 27 10.51 -8.19 -6.28
N VAL A 28 9.86 -9.05 -5.49
CA VAL A 28 8.89 -8.60 -4.48
C VAL A 28 9.56 -7.83 -3.34
N ILE A 29 10.76 -8.25 -2.91
CA ILE A 29 11.54 -7.49 -1.91
C ILE A 29 11.92 -6.12 -2.48
N ALA A 30 12.41 -6.05 -3.71
CA ALA A 30 12.75 -4.78 -4.35
C ALA A 30 11.54 -3.84 -4.47
N LEU A 31 10.38 -4.37 -4.86
CA LEU A 31 9.11 -3.62 -4.91
C LEU A 31 8.68 -3.10 -3.53
N LYS A 32 8.82 -3.90 -2.47
CA LYS A 32 8.51 -3.44 -1.11
C LYS A 32 9.46 -2.35 -0.62
N VAL A 33 10.75 -2.45 -0.94
CA VAL A 33 11.74 -1.40 -0.61
C VAL A 33 11.43 -0.13 -1.39
N LEU A 34 11.12 -0.23 -2.68
CA LEU A 34 10.69 0.91 -3.49
C LEU A 34 9.42 1.55 -2.90
N MET A 35 8.45 0.73 -2.49
CA MET A 35 7.21 1.19 -1.86
C MET A 35 7.48 1.89 -0.52
N LEU A 36 8.38 1.37 0.32
CA LEU A 36 8.82 2.05 1.54
C LEU A 36 9.33 3.46 1.21
N ILE A 37 10.28 3.57 0.27
CA ILE A 37 10.92 4.84 -0.06
C ILE A 37 9.88 5.85 -0.57
N ILE A 38 9.06 5.43 -1.53
CA ILE A 38 8.00 6.26 -2.12
C ILE A 38 7.02 6.72 -1.04
N THR A 39 6.46 5.79 -0.26
CA THR A 39 5.45 6.13 0.75
C THR A 39 6.03 6.94 1.90
N THR A 40 7.30 6.76 2.26
CA THR A 40 8.00 7.58 3.26
C THR A 40 8.11 9.03 2.79
N ILE A 41 8.58 9.25 1.55
CA ILE A 41 8.68 10.60 0.97
C ILE A 41 7.28 11.22 0.87
N CYS A 42 6.30 10.48 0.37
CA CYS A 42 4.96 11.01 0.15
C CYS A 42 4.20 11.31 1.44
N CYS A 43 4.17 10.35 2.37
CA CYS A 43 3.32 10.44 3.54
C CYS A 43 3.96 11.27 4.65
N LEU A 44 5.29 11.24 4.80
CA LEU A 44 5.96 12.04 5.82
C LEU A 44 6.28 13.45 5.31
N VAL A 45 6.92 13.58 4.14
CA VAL A 45 7.41 14.88 3.65
C VAL A 45 6.30 15.72 3.06
N PHE A 46 5.39 15.12 2.29
CA PHE A 46 4.25 15.88 1.75
C PHE A 46 2.98 15.69 2.59
N GLY A 47 2.75 14.49 3.12
CA GLY A 47 1.50 14.12 3.79
C GLY A 47 1.32 14.70 5.19
N ILE A 48 2.38 14.76 6.01
CA ILE A 48 2.33 15.36 7.35
C ILE A 48 2.80 16.82 7.30
N PHE A 49 3.94 17.06 6.65
CA PHE A 49 4.53 18.40 6.60
C PHE A 49 3.65 19.41 5.85
N GLY A 50 2.93 19.00 4.80
CA GLY A 50 2.02 19.87 4.05
C GLY A 50 0.92 20.47 4.95
N PRO A 51 0.07 19.65 5.59
CA PRO A 51 -0.94 20.12 6.54
C PRO A 51 -0.36 20.93 7.71
N VAL A 52 0.78 20.50 8.27
CA VAL A 52 1.42 21.21 9.39
C VAL A 52 1.85 22.61 8.97
N VAL A 53 2.50 22.76 7.81
CA VAL A 53 2.94 24.07 7.29
C VAL A 53 1.74 24.98 7.00
N ILE A 54 0.62 24.44 6.53
CA ILE A 54 -0.61 25.21 6.32
C ILE A 54 -1.21 25.70 7.65
N TRP A 55 -1.14 24.91 8.72
CA TRP A 55 -1.65 25.32 10.04
C TRP A 55 -0.72 26.24 10.82
N THR A 56 0.60 26.07 10.70
CA THR A 56 1.57 26.87 11.46
C THR A 56 2.10 28.08 10.69
N GLY A 57 1.84 28.15 9.39
CA GLY A 57 2.29 29.23 8.53
C GLY A 57 1.31 30.39 8.55
N ASP A 58 1.71 31.52 9.15
CA ASP A 58 0.95 32.78 9.14
C ASP A 58 0.71 33.35 7.71
N SER A 59 1.36 32.77 6.70
CA SER A 59 1.27 33.17 5.30
C SER A 59 0.03 32.65 4.56
N TYR A 60 -0.73 31.73 5.14
CA TYR A 60 -1.94 31.18 4.51
C TYR A 60 -3.18 31.87 5.06
N ALA A 61 -4.12 32.25 4.18
CA ALA A 61 -5.39 32.84 4.61
C ALA A 61 -6.17 31.86 5.51
N ASP A 62 -6.84 32.37 6.54
CA ASP A 62 -7.62 31.57 7.51
C ASP A 62 -8.64 30.62 6.85
N GLY A 63 -9.13 30.97 5.65
CA GLY A 63 -10.01 30.11 4.86
C GLY A 63 -9.36 28.83 4.32
N VAL A 64 -8.03 28.75 4.27
CA VAL A 64 -7.27 27.55 3.85
C VAL A 64 -6.96 26.65 5.03
N SER A 65 -6.49 27.22 6.14
CA SER A 65 -6.14 26.47 7.35
C SER A 65 -7.37 25.85 8.02
N GLY A 66 -8.52 26.53 7.95
CA GLY A 66 -9.82 26.04 8.39
C GLY A 66 -10.51 25.09 7.42
N ASN A 67 -9.95 24.83 6.23
CA ASN A 67 -10.57 23.96 5.24
C ASN A 67 -10.52 22.49 5.71
N PRO A 68 -11.66 21.76 5.74
CA PRO A 68 -11.67 20.35 6.12
C PRO A 68 -10.75 19.48 5.25
N ALA A 69 -10.43 19.91 4.03
CA ALA A 69 -9.50 19.23 3.14
C ALA A 69 -8.10 19.03 3.77
N VAL A 70 -7.62 20.01 4.54
CA VAL A 70 -6.29 19.94 5.19
C VAL A 70 -6.27 18.84 6.25
N LEU A 71 -7.36 18.67 6.99
CA LEU A 71 -7.50 17.60 7.98
C LEU A 71 -7.64 16.23 7.30
N THR A 72 -8.46 16.12 6.25
CA THR A 72 -8.61 14.85 5.51
C THR A 72 -7.31 14.44 4.83
N TRP A 73 -6.51 15.41 4.36
CA TRP A 73 -5.17 15.17 3.84
C TRP A 73 -4.29 14.49 4.90
N LEU A 74 -4.22 15.03 6.12
CA LEU A 74 -3.44 14.43 7.20
C LEU A 74 -3.92 13.01 7.53
N ILE A 75 -5.23 12.82 7.66
CA ILE A 75 -5.83 11.50 7.96
C ILE A 75 -5.48 10.48 6.87
N SER A 76 -5.66 10.82 5.60
CA SER A 76 -5.31 9.93 4.49
C SER A 76 -3.82 9.55 4.50
N SER A 77 -2.94 10.50 4.83
CA SER A 77 -1.50 10.28 4.94
C SER A 77 -1.15 9.30 6.06
N CYS A 78 -1.81 9.40 7.22
CA CYS A 78 -1.65 8.44 8.32
C CYS A 78 -2.11 7.03 7.91
N ILE A 79 -3.23 6.91 7.18
CA ILE A 79 -3.75 5.62 6.71
C ILE A 79 -2.74 4.93 5.79
N TYR A 80 -2.12 5.66 4.86
CA TYR A 80 -1.08 5.10 3.99
C TYR A 80 0.15 4.62 4.76
N ILE A 81 0.60 5.35 5.79
CA ILE A 81 1.71 4.91 6.64
C ILE A 81 1.38 3.54 7.26
N VAL A 82 0.15 3.38 7.78
CA VAL A 82 -0.31 2.10 8.34
C VAL A 82 -0.35 1.01 7.25
N GLY A 83 -0.86 1.32 6.05
CA GLY A 83 -0.89 0.40 4.91
C GLY A 83 0.50 -0.14 4.56
N THR A 84 1.49 0.76 4.45
CA THR A 84 2.89 0.43 4.20
C THR A 84 3.45 -0.53 5.26
N PHE A 85 3.22 -0.28 6.55
CA PHE A 85 3.67 -1.19 7.62
C PHE A 85 3.04 -2.58 7.48
N VAL A 86 1.75 -2.65 7.14
CA VAL A 86 1.04 -3.92 6.98
C VAL A 86 1.59 -4.74 5.78
N ILE A 87 2.05 -4.08 4.72
CA ILE A 87 2.75 -4.74 3.58
C ILE A 87 4.08 -5.34 4.01
N MET A 88 4.82 -4.62 4.86
CA MET A 88 6.11 -5.07 5.39
C MET A 88 5.94 -6.30 6.27
N LEU A 89 4.91 -6.28 7.13
CA LEU A 89 4.50 -7.42 7.94
C LEU A 89 3.94 -8.60 7.13
N GLY A 90 3.88 -8.52 5.79
CA GLY A 90 3.49 -9.62 4.92
C GLY A 90 1.98 -9.84 4.79
N HIS A 91 1.16 -9.01 5.43
CA HIS A 91 -0.30 -9.09 5.42
C HIS A 91 -0.90 -8.40 4.17
N SER A 92 -0.51 -8.89 3.00
CA SER A 92 -0.71 -8.18 1.73
C SER A 92 -2.17 -7.98 1.31
N ARG A 93 -3.12 -8.80 1.81
CA ARG A 93 -4.56 -8.57 1.62
C ARG A 93 -5.09 -7.41 2.46
N VAL A 94 -4.70 -7.34 3.73
CA VAL A 94 -5.12 -6.29 4.66
C VAL A 94 -4.54 -4.95 4.18
N ALA A 95 -3.27 -4.96 3.77
CA ALA A 95 -2.63 -3.82 3.16
C ALA A 95 -3.38 -3.29 1.93
N ALA A 96 -3.76 -4.16 1.01
CA ALA A 96 -4.48 -3.73 -0.21
C ALA A 96 -5.81 -3.03 0.13
N ILE A 97 -6.52 -3.48 1.16
CA ILE A 97 -7.74 -2.82 1.64
C ILE A 97 -7.41 -1.43 2.21
N ILE A 98 -6.36 -1.33 3.03
CA ILE A 98 -5.92 -0.06 3.62
C ILE A 98 -5.49 0.93 2.52
N ASP A 99 -4.76 0.47 1.50
CA ASP A 99 -4.34 1.31 0.37
C ASP A 99 -5.54 1.82 -0.44
N ILE A 100 -6.58 1.00 -0.62
CA ILE A 100 -7.84 1.43 -1.26
C ILE A 100 -8.54 2.51 -0.41
N VAL A 101 -8.61 2.33 0.91
CA VAL A 101 -9.18 3.33 1.82
C VAL A 101 -8.37 4.63 1.78
N GLY A 102 -7.04 4.54 1.76
CA GLY A 102 -6.15 5.67 1.56
C GLY A 102 -6.45 6.40 0.24
N MET A 103 -6.65 5.66 -0.84
CA MET A 103 -6.96 6.21 -2.18
C MET A 103 -8.28 6.98 -2.20
N LEU A 104 -9.31 6.43 -1.56
CA LEU A 104 -10.59 7.12 -1.39
C LEU A 104 -10.45 8.38 -0.53
N GLY A 105 -9.64 8.31 0.54
CA GLY A 105 -9.30 9.48 1.36
C GLY A 105 -8.58 10.56 0.56
N SER A 106 -7.71 10.16 -0.38
CA SER A 106 -7.04 11.10 -1.27
C SER A 106 -7.98 11.79 -2.25
N LEU A 107 -8.90 11.02 -2.83
CA LEU A 107 -9.91 11.54 -3.73
C LEU A 107 -10.87 12.50 -3.01
N ALA A 108 -11.28 12.15 -1.78
CA ALA A 108 -12.10 13.02 -0.94
C ALA A 108 -11.38 14.32 -0.61
N THR A 109 -10.09 14.25 -0.28
CA THR A 109 -9.25 15.44 -0.02
C THR A 109 -9.19 16.36 -1.23
N TYR A 110 -8.94 15.81 -2.43
CA TYR A 110 -8.96 16.58 -3.67
C TYR A 110 -10.33 17.23 -3.92
N TYR A 111 -11.41 16.47 -3.77
CA TYR A 111 -12.76 16.99 -3.92
C TYR A 111 -13.05 18.15 -2.95
N LEU A 112 -12.64 18.03 -1.68
CA LEU A 112 -12.82 19.07 -0.68
C LEU A 112 -11.97 20.32 -0.99
N PHE A 113 -10.76 20.16 -1.53
CA PHE A 113 -9.97 21.31 -2.01
C PHE A 113 -10.66 22.03 -3.17
N VAL A 114 -11.23 21.29 -4.12
CA VAL A 114 -11.92 21.88 -5.29
C VAL A 114 -13.27 22.51 -4.92
N THR A 115 -14.01 21.93 -3.98
CA THR A 115 -15.38 22.37 -3.63
C THR A 115 -15.46 23.36 -2.49
N ASN A 116 -14.56 23.28 -1.50
CA ASN A 116 -14.51 24.22 -0.37
C ASN A 116 -13.43 25.29 -0.54
N ALA A 117 -12.86 25.43 -1.74
CA ALA A 117 -12.04 26.58 -2.08
C ALA A 117 -12.92 27.84 -2.03
N PHE A 118 -12.76 28.64 -0.98
CA PHE A 118 -13.42 29.94 -0.85
C PHE A 118 -13.07 30.89 -2.01
N ASP A 119 -11.89 30.70 -2.61
CA ASP A 119 -11.40 31.38 -3.80
C ASP A 119 -10.49 30.43 -4.61
N PRO A 120 -10.75 30.17 -5.90
CA PRO A 120 -9.94 29.28 -6.72
C PRO A 120 -8.45 29.64 -6.70
N ASP A 121 -8.10 30.93 -6.72
CA ASP A 121 -6.70 31.40 -6.76
C ASP A 121 -5.91 31.08 -5.48
N ILE A 122 -6.60 30.99 -4.34
CA ILE A 122 -5.99 30.65 -3.04
C ILE A 122 -5.86 29.12 -2.88
N SER A 123 -6.74 28.35 -3.52
CA SER A 123 -6.74 26.89 -3.46
C SER A 123 -5.70 26.22 -4.37
N VAL A 124 -5.18 26.95 -5.37
CA VAL A 124 -4.24 26.39 -6.37
C VAL A 124 -2.94 25.93 -5.70
N GLY A 125 -2.42 26.70 -4.73
CA GLY A 125 -1.17 26.38 -4.03
C GLY A 125 -1.22 25.05 -3.27
N PRO A 126 -2.15 24.88 -2.31
CA PRO A 126 -2.36 23.61 -1.60
C PRO A 126 -2.66 22.44 -2.55
N THR A 127 -3.47 22.68 -3.59
CA THR A 127 -3.82 21.64 -4.58
C THR A 127 -2.61 21.19 -5.40
N GLN A 128 -1.73 22.12 -5.80
CA GLN A 128 -0.48 21.80 -6.51
C GLN A 128 0.51 21.04 -5.62
N LEU A 129 0.58 21.37 -4.33
CA LEU A 129 1.40 20.63 -3.38
C LEU A 129 0.84 19.21 -3.12
N TYR A 130 -0.48 19.07 -3.21
CA TYR A 130 -1.17 17.80 -3.02
C TYR A 130 -1.10 16.86 -4.23
N MET A 131 -1.11 17.38 -5.47
CA MET A 131 -1.11 16.57 -6.70
C MET A 131 0.00 15.50 -6.77
N PRO A 132 1.28 15.80 -6.47
CA PRO A 132 2.34 14.80 -6.43
C PRO A 132 2.03 13.65 -5.45
N SER A 133 1.39 13.96 -4.31
CA SER A 133 1.01 12.93 -3.34
C SER A 133 -0.04 11.98 -3.93
N ILE A 134 -1.03 12.47 -4.68
CA ILE A 134 -2.01 11.62 -5.38
C ILE A 134 -1.30 10.74 -6.41
N SER A 135 -0.46 11.32 -7.28
CA SER A 135 0.26 10.55 -8.31
C SER A 135 1.11 9.43 -7.70
N LEU A 136 1.76 9.70 -6.58
CA LEU A 136 2.60 8.73 -5.90
C LEU A 136 1.78 7.68 -5.13
N THR A 137 0.58 8.02 -4.65
CA THR A 137 -0.35 7.03 -4.07
C THR A 137 -0.89 6.06 -5.12
N VAL A 138 -1.16 6.52 -6.34
CA VAL A 138 -1.52 5.63 -7.47
C VAL A 138 -0.38 4.64 -7.76
N ILE A 139 0.87 5.12 -7.79
CA ILE A 139 2.04 4.26 -7.97
C ILE A 139 2.17 3.26 -6.82
N ALA A 140 1.96 3.69 -5.57
CA ALA A 140 1.99 2.82 -4.40
C ALA A 140 0.94 1.69 -4.49
N VAL A 141 -0.29 2.02 -4.90
CA VAL A 141 -1.36 1.03 -5.13
C VAL A 141 -0.97 0.03 -6.22
N ILE A 142 -0.40 0.51 -7.34
CA ILE A 142 0.08 -0.37 -8.43
C ILE A 142 1.13 -1.34 -7.91
N ILE A 143 2.12 -0.85 -7.15
CA ILE A 143 3.17 -1.68 -6.55
C ILE A 143 2.56 -2.72 -5.58
N ALA A 144 1.60 -2.32 -4.75
CA ALA A 144 0.88 -3.24 -3.85
C ALA A 144 0.14 -4.35 -4.61
N MET A 145 -0.47 -4.03 -5.75
CA MET A 145 -1.08 -5.04 -6.63
C MET A 145 -0.02 -5.97 -7.23
N LEU A 146 1.08 -5.43 -7.76
CA LEU A 146 2.18 -6.21 -8.35
C LEU A 146 2.78 -7.20 -7.35
N ILE A 147 2.94 -6.81 -6.07
CA ILE A 147 3.40 -7.67 -4.97
C ILE A 147 2.45 -8.87 -4.76
N ASN A 148 1.16 -8.70 -5.04
CA ASN A 148 0.13 -9.72 -4.84
C ASN A 148 -0.06 -10.67 -6.05
N ILE A 149 0.41 -10.31 -7.25
CA ILE A 149 0.24 -11.12 -8.47
C ILE A 149 0.80 -12.55 -8.32
N PRO A 150 2.05 -12.77 -7.85
CA PRO A 150 2.60 -14.13 -7.75
C PRO A 150 1.76 -15.03 -6.85
N LYS A 151 1.30 -14.50 -5.71
CA LYS A 151 0.43 -15.23 -4.77
C LYS A 151 -0.93 -15.60 -5.36
N TRP A 152 -1.43 -14.79 -6.30
CA TRP A 152 -2.70 -15.06 -6.97
C TRP A 152 -2.53 -16.15 -8.02
N LEU A 153 -1.42 -16.13 -8.77
CA LEU A 153 -1.06 -17.17 -9.73
C LEU A 153 -0.84 -18.52 -9.05
N ASP A 154 -0.12 -18.56 -7.93
CA ASP A 154 0.11 -19.81 -7.17
C ASP A 154 -1.21 -20.43 -6.69
N ARG A 155 -2.13 -19.61 -6.17
CA ARG A 155 -3.46 -20.06 -5.74
C ARG A 155 -4.34 -20.52 -6.90
N GLN A 156 -4.22 -19.91 -8.07
CA GLN A 156 -4.94 -20.38 -9.26
C GLN A 156 -4.39 -21.72 -9.73
N ALA A 157 -3.07 -21.88 -9.72
CA ALA A 157 -2.42 -23.14 -10.07
C ALA A 157 -2.80 -24.27 -9.09
N GLU A 158 -2.88 -23.98 -7.79
CA GLU A 158 -3.35 -24.92 -6.78
C GLU A 158 -4.81 -25.33 -7.01
N LYS A 159 -5.72 -24.38 -7.23
CA LYS A 159 -7.12 -24.66 -7.56
C LYS A 159 -7.29 -25.43 -8.88
N ALA A 160 -6.40 -25.21 -9.85
CA ALA A 160 -6.40 -25.96 -11.10
C ALA A 160 -5.92 -27.40 -10.89
N ARG A 161 -4.95 -27.63 -10.00
CA ARG A 161 -4.51 -28.97 -9.59
C ARG A 161 -5.59 -29.71 -8.78
N GLU A 162 -6.30 -29.03 -7.88
CA GLU A 162 -7.42 -29.60 -7.12
C GLU A 162 -8.61 -29.99 -8.02
N LYS A 163 -8.81 -29.28 -9.14
CA LYS A 163 -9.85 -29.59 -10.13
C LYS A 163 -9.41 -30.59 -11.20
N ALA A 164 -8.13 -30.93 -11.27
CA ALA A 164 -7.68 -31.97 -12.19
C ALA A 164 -8.16 -33.33 -11.65
N PRO A 165 -9.00 -34.08 -12.39
CA PRO A 165 -9.38 -35.42 -11.96
C PRO A 165 -8.11 -36.24 -11.78
N SER A 166 -7.94 -36.88 -10.63
CA SER A 166 -6.77 -37.73 -10.35
C SER A 166 -6.72 -38.82 -11.42
N ILE A 167 -5.75 -38.74 -12.31
CA ILE A 167 -5.52 -39.72 -13.39
C ILE A 167 -4.77 -40.97 -12.89
N ILE A 168 -4.61 -41.13 -11.56
CA ILE A 168 -4.24 -42.42 -10.99
C ILE A 168 -5.49 -43.27 -11.08
N VAL A 169 -5.60 -43.90 -12.25
CA VAL A 169 -6.49 -44.99 -12.56
C VAL A 169 -6.13 -46.11 -11.57
N ASP A 170 -7.09 -46.50 -10.72
CA ASP A 170 -7.08 -47.84 -10.13
C ASP A 170 -7.36 -48.80 -11.30
N ASP A 171 -6.30 -49.13 -12.04
CA ASP A 171 -6.28 -50.16 -13.10
C ASP A 171 -5.65 -51.45 -12.53
N ASP A 172 -5.89 -51.73 -11.26
CA ASP A 172 -5.50 -52.98 -10.59
C ASP A 172 -6.68 -53.47 -9.72
N ASP A 173 -7.76 -53.88 -10.38
CA ASP A 173 -8.64 -54.95 -9.89
C ASP A 173 -8.95 -55.87 -11.09
N ASP A 174 -7.88 -56.40 -11.70
CA ASP A 174 -7.90 -57.66 -12.44
C ASP A 174 -7.85 -58.81 -11.42
N GLU A 175 -9.01 -59.35 -11.03
CA GLU A 175 -9.29 -60.81 -10.84
C GLU A 175 -10.77 -61.07 -10.47
#